data_AF-A0A7S2AZT1-F1
#
_entry.id   AF-A0A7S2AZT1-F1
#
_cell.length_a   1.000
_cell.length_b   1.000
_cell.length_c   1.000
_cell.angle_alpha   90.00
_cell.angle_beta   90.00
_cell.angle_gamma   90.00
#
_symmetry.space_group_name_H-M   'P 1'
#
loop_
_entity.id
_entity.type
_entity.pdbx_description
1 polymer ?
#
loop_
_entity_poly.entity_id
_entity_poly.type
_entity_poly.pdbx_seq_one_letter_code
_entity_poly.pdbx_strand_id
1 'polypeptide(L)'
;PLRVHVNRYARRGGFDGFYTYFAADGFTHGSSTRNWNRLAKLAEETGTTFIPSVGPGYIDTSVRPWNGATTRGRQDGKYYDAMWDAALGVAPTVVSVTSFNEWHEGTQIEPAQAMTSQATGGRQYLNYRALGENGYLERTAMWSSRLHARLSHLSSTPSR
;
A
#
# COMPACT_ATOMS: atom_id res chain seq x y z
N PRO A 1 -22.85 -14.41 -1.59
CA PRO A 1 -22.16 -14.35 -2.91
C PRO A 1 -20.62 -14.14 -2.83
N LEU A 2 -20.13 -13.06 -2.18
CA LEU A 2 -18.68 -12.76 -2.09
C LEU A 2 -17.87 -13.69 -1.17
N ARG A 3 -18.44 -14.16 -0.05
CA ARG A 3 -17.80 -15.16 0.83
C ARG A 3 -17.41 -16.45 0.10
N VAL A 4 -18.12 -16.80 -0.98
CA VAL A 4 -17.92 -18.05 -1.72
C VAL A 4 -16.74 -17.97 -2.69
N HIS A 5 -16.43 -16.79 -3.21
CA HIS A 5 -15.39 -16.64 -4.25
C HIS A 5 -13.99 -16.54 -3.65
N VAL A 6 -13.78 -15.69 -2.63
CA VAL A 6 -12.43 -15.51 -2.04
C VAL A 6 -11.95 -16.80 -1.32
N ASN A 7 -12.84 -17.48 -0.60
CA ASN A 7 -12.54 -18.80 -0.01
C ASN A 7 -12.18 -19.85 -1.06
N ARG A 8 -12.79 -19.79 -2.24
CA ARG A 8 -12.53 -20.74 -3.34
C ARG A 8 -11.12 -20.53 -3.91
N TYR A 9 -10.66 -19.29 -4.12
CA TYR A 9 -9.32 -19.06 -4.69
C TYR A 9 -8.19 -19.23 -3.68
N ALA A 10 -8.37 -18.77 -2.43
CA ALA A 10 -7.36 -18.97 -1.39
C ALA A 10 -7.15 -20.46 -1.07
N ARG A 11 -8.22 -21.26 -0.97
CA ARG A 11 -8.09 -22.70 -0.67
C ARG A 11 -7.89 -23.59 -1.89
N ARG A 12 -8.51 -23.31 -3.04
CA ARG A 12 -8.41 -24.18 -4.25
C ARG A 12 -7.33 -23.74 -5.23
N GLY A 13 -6.82 -22.52 -5.11
CA GLY A 13 -5.72 -22.05 -5.95
C GLY A 13 -4.36 -22.64 -5.57
N GLY A 14 -4.24 -23.28 -4.40
CA GLY A 14 -2.99 -23.84 -3.92
C GLY A 14 -1.93 -22.79 -3.57
N PHE A 15 -2.35 -21.53 -3.31
CA PHE A 15 -1.45 -20.45 -2.94
C PHE A 15 -1.18 -20.45 -1.43
N ASP A 16 0.06 -20.20 -1.03
CA ASP A 16 0.46 -20.04 0.37
C ASP A 16 0.02 -18.69 0.96
N GLY A 17 -0.36 -17.73 0.12
CA GLY A 17 -0.76 -16.39 0.54
C GLY A 17 -1.28 -15.51 -0.59
N PHE A 18 -1.69 -14.30 -0.24
CA PHE A 18 -2.21 -13.32 -1.20
C PHE A 18 -1.89 -11.89 -0.76
N TYR A 19 -1.79 -11.00 -1.74
CA TYR A 19 -1.51 -9.57 -1.58
C TYR A 19 -2.52 -8.72 -2.36
N THR A 20 -2.53 -7.40 -2.16
CA THR A 20 -3.62 -6.52 -2.66
C THR A 20 -3.20 -5.56 -3.77
N TYR A 21 -1.89 -5.40 -3.98
CA TYR A 21 -1.20 -4.55 -4.97
C TYR A 21 -1.60 -3.08 -4.98
N PHE A 22 -2.83 -2.74 -5.38
CA PHE A 22 -3.22 -1.37 -5.71
C PHE A 22 -3.05 -0.39 -4.54
N ALA A 23 -2.28 0.67 -4.77
CA ALA A 23 -2.08 1.77 -3.83
C ALA A 23 -3.32 2.67 -3.68
N ALA A 24 -4.28 2.58 -4.61
CA ALA A 24 -5.53 3.33 -4.55
C ALA A 24 -6.56 2.63 -3.65
N ASP A 25 -6.78 3.19 -2.46
CA ASP A 25 -7.76 2.68 -1.49
C ASP A 25 -9.17 2.74 -2.10
N GLY A 26 -9.87 1.61 -2.00
CA GLY A 26 -11.21 1.44 -2.58
C GLY A 26 -11.24 1.01 -4.06
N PHE A 27 -10.10 0.87 -4.74
CA PHE A 27 -10.08 0.48 -6.17
C PHE A 27 -10.58 -0.96 -6.38
N THR A 28 -10.18 -1.89 -5.50
CA THR A 28 -10.72 -3.25 -5.47
C THR A 28 -11.19 -3.61 -4.06
N HIS A 29 -11.88 -4.75 -3.93
CA HIS A 29 -12.19 -5.29 -2.59
C HIS A 29 -10.91 -5.54 -1.77
N GLY A 30 -9.82 -6.00 -2.41
CA GLY A 30 -8.54 -6.26 -1.77
C GLY A 30 -7.84 -4.99 -1.30
N SER A 31 -7.79 -3.97 -2.15
CA SER A 31 -7.13 -2.69 -1.83
C SER A 31 -7.99 -1.74 -0.97
N SER A 32 -9.20 -2.15 -0.59
CA SER A 32 -10.03 -1.41 0.36
C SER A 32 -9.57 -1.69 1.79
N THR A 33 -8.91 -0.73 2.45
CA THR A 33 -8.36 -0.88 3.81
C THR A 33 -9.40 -1.35 4.83
N ARG A 34 -10.65 -0.88 4.71
CA ARG A 34 -11.80 -1.33 5.53
C ARG A 34 -12.07 -2.84 5.51
N ASN A 35 -11.60 -3.54 4.47
CA ASN A 35 -11.81 -4.99 4.32
C ASN A 35 -10.66 -5.81 4.91
N TRP A 36 -9.54 -5.20 5.30
CA TRP A 36 -8.32 -5.93 5.68
C TRP A 36 -8.51 -6.81 6.92
N ASN A 37 -9.27 -6.38 7.93
CA ASN A 37 -9.63 -7.25 9.07
C ASN A 37 -10.31 -8.56 8.61
N ARG A 38 -11.19 -8.47 7.61
CA ARG A 38 -11.88 -9.63 7.07
C ARG A 38 -10.96 -10.50 6.21
N LEU A 39 -10.01 -9.91 5.50
CA LEU A 39 -9.02 -10.64 4.70
C LEU A 39 -8.00 -11.35 5.58
N ALA A 40 -7.55 -10.72 6.67
CA ALA A 40 -6.69 -11.34 7.67
C ALA A 40 -7.38 -12.56 8.32
N LYS A 41 -8.64 -12.39 8.75
CA LYS A 41 -9.45 -13.51 9.26
C LYS A 41 -9.61 -14.64 8.24
N LEU A 42 -9.81 -14.30 6.96
CA LEU A 42 -9.89 -15.30 5.91
C LEU A 42 -8.58 -16.08 5.80
N ALA A 43 -7.44 -15.38 5.81
CA ALA A 43 -6.13 -16.00 5.75
C ALA A 43 -5.88 -16.99 6.90
N GLU A 44 -6.27 -16.62 8.13
CA GLU A 44 -6.26 -17.52 9.29
C GLU A 44 -7.14 -18.76 9.07
N GLU A 45 -8.40 -18.56 8.64
CA GLU A 45 -9.35 -19.65 8.38
C GLU A 45 -8.86 -20.59 7.27
N THR A 46 -8.09 -20.10 6.30
CA THR A 46 -7.62 -20.87 5.14
C THR A 46 -6.19 -21.40 5.30
N GLY A 47 -5.48 -21.07 6.37
CA GLY A 47 -4.07 -21.45 6.56
C GLY A 47 -3.12 -20.80 5.56
N THR A 48 -3.47 -19.62 5.06
CA THR A 48 -2.67 -18.84 4.08
C THR A 48 -2.15 -17.55 4.72
N THR A 49 -1.18 -16.89 4.10
CA THR A 49 -0.65 -15.60 4.56
C THR A 49 -1.34 -14.43 3.85
N PHE A 50 -1.82 -13.45 4.62
CA PHE A 50 -2.27 -12.17 4.06
C PHE A 50 -1.15 -11.12 4.10
N ILE A 51 -0.82 -10.54 2.95
CA ILE A 51 0.22 -9.52 2.78
C ILE A 51 -0.44 -8.23 2.28
N PRO A 52 -0.88 -7.31 3.16
CA PRO A 52 -1.46 -6.05 2.71
C PRO A 52 -0.45 -5.23 1.89
N SER A 53 -0.93 -4.56 0.85
CA SER A 53 -0.14 -3.65 0.03
C SER A 53 -0.48 -2.20 0.37
N VAL A 54 0.52 -1.44 0.80
CA VAL A 54 0.41 -0.01 1.14
C VAL A 54 1.03 0.84 0.03
N GLY A 55 0.52 2.05 -0.18
CA GLY A 55 1.10 2.98 -1.16
C GLY A 55 0.90 4.44 -0.77
N PRO A 56 1.77 5.36 -1.23
CA PRO A 56 1.78 6.74 -0.75
C PRO A 56 0.67 7.61 -1.34
N GLY A 57 0.06 7.17 -2.43
CA GLY A 57 -0.99 7.84 -3.19
C GLY A 57 -1.15 7.16 -4.55
N TYR A 58 -1.95 7.76 -5.44
CA TYR A 58 -2.14 7.28 -6.81
C TYR A 58 -2.53 8.43 -7.73
N ILE A 59 -1.88 8.54 -8.89
CA ILE A 59 -2.28 9.44 -9.99
C ILE A 59 -1.62 9.00 -11.29
N ASP A 60 -2.43 8.56 -12.26
CA ASP A 60 -1.97 8.05 -13.56
C ASP A 60 -2.50 8.86 -14.76
N THR A 61 -3.10 10.01 -14.52
CA THR A 61 -3.79 10.82 -15.56
C THR A 61 -2.87 11.33 -16.67
N SER A 62 -1.55 11.28 -16.48
CA SER A 62 -0.58 11.56 -17.56
C SER A 62 -0.62 10.51 -18.67
N VAL A 63 -0.87 9.24 -18.32
CA VAL A 63 -0.89 8.10 -19.26
C VAL A 63 -2.31 7.54 -19.45
N ARG A 64 -3.21 7.77 -18.50
CA ARG A 64 -4.64 7.41 -18.55
C ARG A 64 -5.52 8.62 -18.21
N PRO A 65 -5.67 9.62 -19.11
CA PRO A 65 -6.37 10.87 -18.81
C PRO A 65 -7.82 10.71 -18.32
N TRP A 66 -8.46 9.60 -18.67
CA TRP A 66 -9.83 9.25 -18.27
C TRP A 66 -9.93 8.69 -16.83
N ASN A 67 -8.82 8.35 -16.17
CA ASN A 67 -8.81 7.61 -14.90
C ASN A 67 -8.77 8.50 -13.64
N GLY A 68 -9.21 9.76 -13.75
CA GLY A 68 -9.16 10.73 -12.64
C GLY A 68 -9.85 10.26 -11.36
N ALA A 69 -10.91 9.44 -11.46
CA ALA A 69 -11.65 8.89 -10.31
C ALA A 69 -10.80 7.99 -9.38
N THR A 70 -9.72 7.39 -9.90
CA THR A 70 -8.82 6.53 -9.13
C THR A 70 -7.77 7.33 -8.35
N THR A 71 -7.65 8.64 -8.61
CA THR A 71 -6.66 9.51 -7.95
C THR A 71 -6.82 9.49 -6.43
N ARG A 72 -5.70 9.34 -5.73
CA ARG A 72 -5.60 9.44 -4.27
C ARG A 72 -4.48 10.41 -3.92
N GLY A 73 -4.86 11.55 -3.36
CA GLY A 73 -3.91 12.58 -2.95
C GLY A 73 -3.04 12.10 -1.80
N ARG A 74 -1.74 12.38 -1.92
CA ARG A 74 -0.70 12.04 -0.94
C ARG A 74 -0.88 12.71 0.43
N GLN A 75 -1.56 13.85 0.48
CA GLN A 75 -1.93 14.59 1.70
C GLN A 75 -0.76 14.80 2.68
N ASP A 76 0.39 15.22 2.13
CA ASP A 76 1.65 15.42 2.88
C ASP A 76 2.04 14.21 3.75
N GLY A 77 1.78 13.00 3.24
CA GLY A 77 2.14 11.72 3.87
C GLY A 77 0.99 11.06 4.64
N LYS A 78 -0.08 11.79 4.97
CA LYS A 78 -1.21 11.26 5.77
C LYS A 78 -1.90 10.07 5.11
N TYR A 79 -1.97 10.05 3.78
CA TYR A 79 -2.55 8.92 3.05
C TYR A 79 -1.73 7.64 3.25
N TYR A 80 -0.40 7.75 3.17
CA TYR A 80 0.51 6.63 3.36
C TYR A 80 0.45 6.11 4.80
N ASP A 81 0.45 7.04 5.77
CA ASP A 81 0.36 6.73 7.19
C ASP A 81 -0.95 5.98 7.51
N ALA A 82 -2.08 6.42 6.96
CA ALA A 82 -3.37 5.76 7.16
C ALA A 82 -3.39 4.32 6.59
N MET A 83 -2.78 4.09 5.41
CA MET A 83 -2.64 2.74 4.87
C MET A 83 -1.73 1.87 5.75
N TRP A 84 -0.61 2.39 6.24
CA TRP A 84 0.27 1.67 7.16
C TRP A 84 -0.40 1.35 8.50
N ASP A 85 -1.13 2.29 9.08
CA ASP A 85 -1.90 2.07 10.31
C ASP A 85 -2.95 0.98 10.12
N ALA A 86 -3.68 0.99 9.01
CA ALA A 86 -4.63 -0.07 8.67
C ALA A 86 -3.93 -1.42 8.50
N ALA A 87 -2.73 -1.43 7.89
CA ALA A 87 -1.95 -2.66 7.70
C ALA A 87 -1.50 -3.21 9.05
N LEU A 88 -0.89 -2.40 9.91
CA LEU A 88 -0.46 -2.84 11.24
C LEU A 88 -1.64 -3.22 12.16
N GLY A 89 -2.82 -2.65 11.92
CA GLY A 89 -4.06 -2.99 12.62
C GLY A 89 -4.51 -4.44 12.45
N VAL A 90 -4.07 -5.12 11.37
CA VAL A 90 -4.37 -6.55 11.13
C VAL A 90 -3.23 -7.49 11.51
N ALA A 91 -2.23 -7.01 12.27
CA ALA A 91 -1.08 -7.76 12.76
C ALA A 91 -0.35 -8.61 11.67
N PRO A 92 0.04 -8.02 10.53
CA PRO A 92 0.67 -8.75 9.43
C PRO A 92 2.10 -9.16 9.81
N THR A 93 2.56 -10.27 9.24
CA THR A 93 3.97 -10.68 9.31
C THR A 93 4.81 -10.04 8.20
N VAL A 94 4.19 -9.71 7.06
CA VAL A 94 4.80 -9.08 5.89
C VAL A 94 3.86 -8.00 5.36
N VAL A 95 4.42 -6.86 4.98
CA VAL A 95 3.72 -5.78 4.26
C VAL A 95 4.45 -5.53 2.94
N SER A 96 3.70 -5.36 1.86
CA SER A 96 4.24 -4.98 0.55
C SER A 96 4.04 -3.48 0.30
N VAL A 97 5.01 -2.82 -0.33
CA VAL A 97 4.90 -1.40 -0.70
C VAL A 97 4.70 -1.28 -2.21
N THR A 98 3.58 -0.71 -2.61
CA THR A 98 3.29 -0.33 -4.00
C THR A 98 3.46 1.18 -4.12
N SER A 99 4.58 1.66 -4.64
CA SER A 99 5.70 0.93 -5.24
C SER A 99 7.03 1.60 -4.91
N PHE A 100 8.16 0.96 -5.25
CA PHE A 100 9.42 1.69 -5.26
C PHE A 100 9.36 2.82 -6.29
N ASN A 101 9.13 2.49 -7.56
CA ASN A 101 9.29 3.43 -8.68
C ASN A 101 8.28 3.27 -9.84
N GLU A 102 7.02 2.90 -9.59
CA GLU A 102 6.01 2.91 -10.66
C GLU A 102 5.47 4.33 -10.90
N TRP A 103 6.31 5.11 -11.58
CA TRP A 103 6.11 6.53 -11.87
C TRP A 103 4.86 6.81 -12.70
N HIS A 104 4.48 5.90 -13.61
CA HIS A 104 3.30 6.10 -14.45
C HIS A 104 2.01 6.13 -13.64
N GLU A 105 1.97 5.45 -12.48
CA GLU A 105 0.81 5.42 -11.59
C GLU A 105 0.92 6.40 -10.41
N GLY A 106 2.03 7.12 -10.29
CA GLY A 106 2.25 8.06 -9.21
C GLY A 106 2.31 7.40 -7.82
N THR A 107 2.65 6.11 -7.75
CA THR A 107 2.69 5.30 -6.51
C THR A 107 4.08 5.17 -5.89
N GLN A 108 5.11 5.72 -6.53
CA GLN A 108 6.50 5.59 -6.14
C GLN A 108 6.81 6.21 -4.77
N ILE A 109 7.69 5.55 -4.00
CA ILE A 109 8.39 6.13 -2.84
C ILE A 109 9.79 6.66 -3.20
N GLU A 110 10.30 6.32 -4.39
CA GLU A 110 11.54 6.86 -4.95
C GLU A 110 11.52 8.40 -4.96
N PRO A 111 12.63 9.09 -4.63
CA PRO A 111 12.64 10.54 -4.46
C PRO A 111 12.09 11.32 -5.67
N ALA A 112 11.26 12.33 -5.39
CA ALA A 112 10.67 13.20 -6.41
C ALA A 112 10.96 14.69 -6.13
N GLN A 113 11.65 15.32 -7.08
CA GLN A 113 11.99 16.75 -7.05
C GLN A 113 10.98 17.61 -7.80
N ALA A 114 10.89 18.89 -7.41
CA ALA A 114 10.17 19.89 -8.19
C ALA A 114 10.80 20.08 -9.57
N MET A 115 10.01 19.86 -10.64
CA MET A 115 10.49 19.99 -12.02
C MET A 115 9.46 20.70 -12.89
N THR A 116 9.94 21.61 -13.74
CA THR A 116 9.16 22.21 -14.83
C THR A 116 9.84 21.88 -16.14
N SER A 117 9.16 21.17 -17.04
CA SER A 117 9.75 20.73 -18.30
C SER A 117 9.26 21.56 -19.49
N GLN A 118 10.20 22.25 -20.13
CA GLN A 118 9.96 22.99 -21.37
C GLN A 118 9.62 22.04 -22.53
N ALA A 119 10.18 20.82 -22.54
CA ALA A 119 9.85 19.80 -23.55
C ALA A 119 8.37 19.37 -23.51
N THR A 120 7.69 19.59 -22.39
CA THR A 120 6.25 19.35 -22.22
C THR A 120 5.44 20.65 -22.16
N GLY A 121 5.89 21.71 -22.85
CA GLY A 121 5.16 22.98 -22.92
C GLY A 121 5.08 23.73 -21.60
N GLY A 122 6.10 23.60 -20.74
CA GLY A 122 6.14 24.27 -19.43
C GLY A 122 5.35 23.55 -18.34
N ARG A 123 5.00 22.27 -18.52
CA ARG A 123 4.32 21.47 -17.49
C ARG A 123 5.13 21.43 -16.20
N GLN A 124 4.46 21.75 -15.09
CA GLN A 124 4.97 21.55 -13.74
C GLN A 124 4.59 20.14 -13.24
N TYR A 125 5.58 19.36 -12.82
CA TYR A 125 5.36 18.04 -12.22
C TYR A 125 5.05 18.14 -10.73
N LEU A 126 4.26 17.19 -10.23
CA LEU A 126 4.02 17.05 -8.81
C LEU A 126 5.30 16.58 -8.09
N ASN A 127 5.43 16.98 -6.83
CA ASN A 127 6.55 16.64 -5.95
C ASN A 127 6.04 16.31 -4.55
N TYR A 128 6.97 16.12 -3.61
CA TYR A 128 6.65 15.73 -2.23
C TYR A 128 6.47 16.90 -1.25
N ARG A 129 6.52 18.14 -1.75
CA ARG A 129 6.26 19.37 -0.98
C ARG A 129 7.05 19.42 0.33
N ALA A 130 6.37 19.65 1.45
CA ALA A 130 6.97 19.78 2.77
C ALA A 130 7.68 18.50 3.28
N LEU A 131 7.43 17.33 2.68
CA LEU A 131 8.14 16.11 3.02
C LEU A 131 9.57 16.06 2.47
N GLY A 132 9.89 16.92 1.48
CA GLY A 132 11.16 16.83 0.76
C GLY A 132 11.27 15.58 -0.12
N GLU A 133 12.32 15.54 -0.92
CA GLU A 133 12.53 14.51 -1.95
C GLU A 133 12.61 13.10 -1.34
N ASN A 134 13.25 12.95 -0.19
CA ASN A 134 13.42 11.65 0.48
C ASN A 134 12.29 11.29 1.45
N GLY A 135 11.28 12.14 1.61
CA GLY A 135 10.33 12.01 2.72
C GLY A 135 9.52 10.71 2.71
N TYR A 136 9.30 10.08 1.55
CA TYR A 136 8.66 8.76 1.49
C TYR A 136 9.60 7.62 1.86
N LEU A 137 10.90 7.69 1.54
CA LEU A 137 11.88 6.71 2.01
C LEU A 137 12.02 6.77 3.54
N GLU A 138 12.10 7.97 4.11
CA GLU A 138 12.17 8.19 5.56
C GLU A 138 10.92 7.67 6.27
N ARG A 139 9.74 7.92 5.71
CA ARG A 139 8.47 7.37 6.23
C ARG A 139 8.40 5.85 6.11
N THR A 140 8.82 5.28 4.99
CA THR A 140 8.89 3.82 4.83
C THR A 140 9.84 3.20 5.85
N ALA A 141 10.98 3.83 6.13
CA ALA A 141 11.90 3.40 7.18
C ALA A 141 11.23 3.43 8.56
N MET A 142 10.57 4.54 8.91
CA MET A 142 9.82 4.67 10.17
C MET A 142 8.77 3.56 10.34
N TRP A 143 7.95 3.29 9.32
CA TRP A 143 6.92 2.26 9.38
C TRP A 143 7.49 0.83 9.41
N SER A 144 8.56 0.59 8.65
CA SER A 144 9.29 -0.69 8.68
C SER A 144 9.86 -0.99 10.07
N SER A 145 10.44 0.02 10.75
CA SER A 145 10.90 -0.11 12.13
C SER A 145 9.76 -0.43 13.10
N ARG A 146 8.58 0.16 12.92
CA ARG A 146 7.39 -0.14 13.75
C ARG A 146 6.91 -1.58 13.54
N LEU A 147 6.88 -2.06 12.30
CA LEU A 147 6.55 -3.45 11.99
C LEU A 147 7.57 -4.40 12.66
N HIS A 148 8.87 -4.14 12.46
CA HIS A 148 9.93 -4.94 13.07
C HIS A 148 9.81 -5.00 14.60
N ALA A 149 9.63 -3.86 15.26
CA ALA A 149 9.49 -3.80 16.72
C ALA A 149 8.31 -4.66 17.21
N ARG A 150 7.17 -4.65 16.50
CA ARG A 150 6.01 -5.51 16.83
C ARG A 150 6.34 -7.00 16.69
N LEU A 151 6.99 -7.40 15.60
CA LEU A 151 7.35 -8.80 15.36
C LEU A 151 8.35 -9.32 16.40
N SER A 152 9.34 -8.51 16.78
CA SER A 152 10.33 -8.86 17.81
C SER A 152 9.72 -9.03 19.21
N HIS A 153 8.66 -8.28 19.55
CA HIS A 153 7.92 -8.48 20.80
C HIS A 153 7.13 -9.80 20.82
N LEU A 154 6.58 -10.22 19.67
CA LEU A 154 5.86 -11.49 19.56
C LEU A 154 6.81 -12.69 19.71
N SER A 155 8.03 -12.61 19.19
CA SER A 155 9.02 -13.70 19.31
C SER A 155 9.63 -13.84 20.71
N SER A 156 9.55 -12.80 21.55
CA SER A 156 10.14 -12.78 22.90
C SER A 156 9.16 -13.09 24.03
N THR A 157 7.85 -13.21 23.73
CA THR A 157 6.84 -13.58 24.72
C THR A 157 6.68 -15.11 24.75
N PRO A 158 6.97 -15.81 25.86
CA PRO A 158 6.79 -17.26 25.93
C PRO A 158 5.33 -17.64 25.73
N SER A 159 5.06 -18.67 24.93
CA SER A 159 3.72 -19.26 24.80
C SER A 159 3.22 -19.70 26.19
N ARG A 160 2.09 -19.13 26.64
CA ARG A 160 1.37 -19.62 27.82
C ARG A 160 0.67 -20.94 27.52
#